data_AF-A0A538DKP5-F1
#
_entry.id   AF-A0A538DKP5-F1
#
_cell.length_a   1.000
_cell.length_b   1.000
_cell.length_c   1.000
_cell.angle_alpha   90.00
_cell.angle_beta   90.00
_cell.angle_gamma   90.00
#
_symmetry.space_group_name_H-M   'P 1'
#
loop_
_entity.id
_entity.type
_entity.pdbx_description
1 polymer ?
#
loop_
_entity_poly.entity_id
_entity_poly.type
_entity_poly.pdbx_seq_one_letter_code
_entity_poly.pdbx_strand_id
1 'polypeptide(L)'
;MQETYAVSWRDGDGEPSSGRLDLVPGGLAFTGSTAARVAYGDLRALHVGRTVADRISGRPTLVLERRAGEPIRIAGVGQAGIISELAEHLSSLLGEERVMSRAVVVVPLRAGANEQAAQLLHAGPPFDPQEV
;
A
#
# COMPACT_ATOMS: atom_id res chain seq x y z
N MET A 1 -15.60 -10.93 8.09
CA MET A 1 -15.93 -11.78 6.92
C MET A 1 -14.62 -12.09 6.23
N GLN A 2 -14.34 -13.33 5.84
CA GLN A 2 -13.14 -13.64 5.06
C GLN A 2 -13.47 -13.36 3.59
N GLU A 3 -12.83 -12.34 3.01
CA GLU A 3 -13.00 -12.01 1.60
C GLU A 3 -11.98 -12.75 0.75
N THR A 4 -12.43 -13.21 -0.41
CA THR A 4 -11.70 -14.17 -1.24
C THR A 4 -11.77 -13.74 -2.70
N TYR A 5 -10.61 -13.69 -3.35
CA TYR A 5 -10.45 -13.23 -4.73
C TYR A 5 -9.77 -14.30 -5.59
N ALA A 6 -10.22 -14.45 -6.83
CA ALA A 6 -9.50 -15.19 -7.86
C ALA A 6 -8.43 -14.29 -8.49
N VAL A 7 -7.15 -14.65 -8.34
CA VAL A 7 -6.02 -13.81 -8.73
C VAL A 7 -4.90 -14.60 -9.40
N SER A 8 -4.11 -13.90 -10.20
CA SER A 8 -2.75 -14.28 -10.54
C SER A 8 -1.79 -13.40 -9.75
N TRP A 9 -0.67 -13.93 -9.27
CA TRP A 9 0.35 -13.13 -8.61
C TRP A 9 1.75 -13.51 -9.07
N ARG A 10 2.68 -12.57 -8.92
CA ARG A 10 4.10 -12.76 -9.14
C ARG A 10 4.85 -12.26 -7.91
N ASP A 11 5.72 -13.09 -7.34
CA ASP A 11 6.66 -12.69 -6.29
C ASP A 11 7.99 -12.29 -6.96
N GLY A 12 8.38 -11.03 -6.82
CA GLY A 12 9.51 -10.43 -7.54
C GLY A 12 9.43 -10.62 -9.06
N ASP A 13 10.51 -11.18 -9.63
CA ASP A 13 10.63 -11.48 -11.06
C ASP A 13 10.37 -12.95 -11.40
N GLY A 14 9.78 -13.71 -10.47
CA GLY A 14 9.43 -15.12 -10.67
C GLY A 14 8.33 -15.34 -11.72
N GLU A 15 8.02 -16.62 -11.96
CA GLU A 15 6.89 -16.97 -12.81
C GLU A 15 5.55 -16.63 -12.13
N PRO A 16 4.58 -16.06 -12.87
CA PRO A 16 3.25 -15.84 -12.33
C PRO A 16 2.57 -17.14 -11.90
N SER A 17 2.09 -17.17 -10.67
CA SER A 17 1.19 -18.21 -10.16
C SER A 17 -0.27 -17.75 -10.25
N SER A 18 -1.21 -18.68 -10.27
CA SER A 18 -2.66 -18.36 -10.27
C SER A 18 -3.40 -19.20 -9.25
N GLY A 19 -4.48 -18.64 -8.71
CA GLY A 19 -5.25 -19.27 -7.65
C GLY A 19 -6.08 -18.25 -6.88
N ARG A 20 -6.08 -18.40 -5.56
CA ARG A 20 -6.99 -17.74 -4.64
C ARG A 20 -6.23 -16.89 -3.64
N LEU A 21 -6.68 -15.66 -3.44
CA LEU A 21 -6.21 -14.77 -2.38
C LEU A 21 -7.30 -14.64 -1.33
N ASP A 22 -6.95 -14.89 -0.07
CA ASP A 22 -7.79 -14.61 1.09
C ASP A 22 -7.24 -13.42 1.87
N LEU A 23 -8.15 -12.52 2.25
CA LEU A 23 -7.90 -11.51 3.27
C LEU A 23 -8.26 -12.11 4.63
N VAL A 24 -7.24 -12.46 5.43
CA VAL A 24 -7.40 -13.12 6.73
C VAL A 24 -6.90 -12.21 7.86
N PRO A 25 -7.27 -12.48 9.12
CA PRO A 25 -6.66 -11.79 10.25
C PRO A 25 -5.13 -11.91 10.19
N GLY A 26 -4.44 -10.77 10.27
CA GLY A 26 -2.99 -10.68 10.26
C GLY A 26 -2.31 -10.65 8.89
N GLY A 27 -3.03 -10.85 7.77
CA GLY A 27 -2.43 -10.67 6.46
C GLY A 27 -3.16 -11.28 5.26
N LEU A 28 -2.38 -11.50 4.21
CA LEU A 28 -2.79 -12.05 2.92
C LEU A 28 -2.36 -13.51 2.84
N ALA A 29 -3.27 -14.39 2.40
CA ALA A 29 -2.95 -15.79 2.14
C ALA A 29 -3.24 -16.15 0.67
N PHE A 30 -2.20 -16.54 -0.05
CA PHE A 30 -2.26 -17.01 -1.43
C PHE A 30 -2.28 -18.53 -1.45
N THR A 31 -3.26 -19.10 -2.13
CA THR A 31 -3.40 -20.53 -2.36
C THR A 31 -3.38 -20.80 -3.87
N GLY A 32 -2.47 -21.64 -4.34
CA GLY A 32 -2.36 -22.07 -5.74
C GLY A 32 -1.18 -23.00 -5.92
N SER A 33 -0.56 -22.97 -7.11
CA SER A 33 0.68 -23.73 -7.38
C SER A 33 1.80 -23.40 -6.40
N THR A 34 1.87 -22.14 -5.96
CA THR A 34 2.85 -21.65 -4.99
C THR A 34 2.12 -21.01 -3.82
N ALA A 35 2.02 -21.68 -2.68
CA ALA A 35 1.41 -21.06 -1.49
C ALA A 35 2.31 -19.94 -0.95
N ALA A 36 1.71 -18.80 -0.59
CA ALA A 36 2.43 -17.69 0.02
C ALA A 36 1.58 -17.01 1.10
N ARG A 37 2.24 -16.44 2.10
CA ARG A 37 1.63 -15.58 3.11
C ARG A 37 2.41 -14.29 3.25
N VAL A 38 1.69 -13.19 3.44
CA VAL A 38 2.28 -11.86 3.67
C VAL A 38 1.55 -11.22 4.84
N ALA A 39 2.27 -10.90 5.91
CA ALA A 39 1.67 -10.18 7.02
C ALA A 39 1.41 -8.72 6.61
N TYR A 40 0.35 -8.11 7.14
CA TYR A 40 0.10 -6.68 6.92
C TYR A 40 1.27 -5.82 7.45
N GLY A 41 1.84 -6.22 8.58
CA GLY A 41 3.05 -5.64 9.17
C GLY A 41 4.33 -5.80 8.33
N ASP A 42 4.31 -6.54 7.22
CA ASP A 42 5.42 -6.62 6.28
C ASP A 42 5.24 -5.71 5.06
N LEU A 43 4.08 -5.07 4.89
CA LEU A 43 3.77 -4.22 3.75
C LEU A 43 4.18 -2.76 3.99
N ARG A 44 5.04 -2.24 3.13
CA ARG A 44 5.48 -0.83 3.13
C ARG A 44 4.47 0.09 2.46
N ALA A 45 3.95 -0.32 1.31
CA ALA A 45 3.04 0.48 0.50
C ALA A 45 2.22 -0.40 -0.47
N LEU A 46 1.14 0.18 -0.97
CA LEU A 46 0.24 -0.42 -1.96
C LEU A 46 0.01 0.57 -3.09
N HIS A 47 0.08 0.12 -4.34
CA HIS A 47 -0.30 0.96 -5.48
C HIS A 47 -0.67 0.14 -6.71
N VAL A 48 -1.51 0.70 -7.59
CA VAL A 48 -1.78 0.08 -8.89
C VAL A 48 -0.57 0.31 -9.81
N GLY A 49 -0.03 -0.79 -10.36
CA GLY A 49 1.08 -0.77 -11.31
C GLY A 49 0.72 0.01 -12.56
N ARG A 50 1.62 0.93 -12.95
CA ARG A 50 1.35 1.90 -14.04
C ARG A 50 2.13 1.57 -15.31
N THR A 51 3.13 0.69 -15.22
CA THR A 51 3.99 0.34 -16.36
C THR A 51 3.57 -0.99 -16.99
N VAL A 52 4.04 -1.25 -18.21
CA VAL A 52 3.84 -2.55 -18.87
C VAL A 52 4.56 -3.67 -18.12
N ALA A 53 5.71 -3.37 -17.51
CA ALA A 53 6.49 -4.34 -16.73
C ALA A 53 5.74 -4.82 -15.48
N ASP A 54 4.85 -3.99 -14.93
CA ASP A 54 4.03 -4.37 -13.78
C ASP A 54 2.94 -5.38 -14.14
N ARG A 55 2.54 -5.44 -15.41
CA ARG A 55 1.38 -6.24 -15.83
C ARG A 55 1.67 -7.74 -15.75
N ILE A 56 0.68 -8.49 -15.26
CA ILE A 56 0.67 -9.95 -15.34
C ILE A 56 -0.26 -10.35 -16.49
N SER A 57 0.30 -11.02 -17.51
CA SER A 57 -0.44 -11.43 -18.71
C SER A 57 -1.23 -10.28 -19.36
N GLY A 58 -0.64 -9.08 -19.38
CA GLY A 58 -1.27 -7.87 -19.95
C GLY A 58 -2.33 -7.20 -19.07
N ARG A 59 -2.64 -7.75 -17.89
CA ARG A 59 -3.64 -7.18 -16.97
C ARG A 59 -2.99 -6.17 -16.01
N PRO A 60 -3.71 -5.10 -15.62
CA PRO A 60 -3.30 -4.23 -14.52
C PRO A 60 -3.08 -5.03 -13.24
N THR A 61 -2.15 -4.56 -12.40
CA THR A 61 -1.80 -5.22 -11.15
C THR A 61 -1.90 -4.28 -9.97
N LEU A 62 -2.29 -4.81 -8.81
CA LEU A 62 -1.95 -4.21 -7.53
C LEU A 62 -0.53 -4.65 -7.15
N VAL A 63 0.33 -3.69 -6.81
CA VAL A 63 1.70 -3.91 -6.35
C VAL A 63 1.72 -3.77 -4.83
N LEU A 64 2.18 -4.82 -4.16
CA LEU A 64 2.45 -4.85 -2.73
C LEU A 64 3.94 -4.65 -2.51
N GLU A 65 4.34 -3.46 -2.05
CA GLU A 65 5.72 -3.22 -1.65
C GLU A 65 5.95 -3.81 -0.26
N ARG A 66 6.98 -4.64 -0.12
CA ARG A 66 7.37 -5.22 1.17
C ARG A 66 8.38 -4.30 1.87
N ARG A 67 8.39 -4.32 3.20
CA ARG A 67 9.42 -3.67 4.02
C ARG A 67 10.81 -4.27 3.76
N ALA A 68 10.85 -5.56 3.45
CA ALA A 68 12.05 -6.28 3.04
C ALA A 68 11.71 -7.31 1.93
N GLY A 69 12.62 -7.46 0.97
CA GLY A 69 12.45 -8.35 -0.18
C GLY A 69 11.74 -7.71 -1.36
N GLU A 70 11.54 -8.51 -2.40
CA GLU A 70 10.93 -8.09 -3.67
C GLU A 70 9.41 -7.86 -3.54
N PRO A 71 8.81 -7.00 -4.37
CA PRO A 71 7.38 -6.74 -4.33
C PRO A 71 6.57 -7.92 -4.87
N ILE A 72 5.32 -8.03 -4.40
CA ILE A 72 4.34 -8.97 -4.96
C ILE A 72 3.38 -8.20 -5.85
N ARG A 73 3.21 -8.65 -7.09
CA ARG A 73 2.23 -8.10 -8.03
C ARG A 73 1.03 -9.02 -8.13
N ILE A 74 -0.18 -8.47 -8.12
CA ILE A 74 -1.43 -9.22 -8.14
C ILE A 74 -2.30 -8.71 -9.28
N ALA A 75 -2.74 -9.59 -10.18
CA ALA A 75 -3.76 -9.30 -11.19
C ALA A 75 -5.06 -10.06 -10.85
N GLY A 76 -6.21 -9.42 -11.03
CA GLY A 76 -7.51 -10.09 -10.93
C GLY A 76 -7.72 -11.09 -12.08
N VAL A 77 -8.53 -12.12 -11.82
CA VAL A 77 -8.96 -13.11 -12.82
C VAL A 77 -10.48 -12.99 -13.04
N GLY A 78 -10.90 -12.92 -14.31
CA GLY A 78 -12.30 -13.11 -14.70
C GLY A 78 -13.24 -11.90 -14.54
N GLN A 79 -12.97 -10.96 -13.62
CA GLN A 79 -13.83 -9.78 -13.44
C GLN A 79 -13.04 -8.46 -13.54
N ALA A 80 -13.65 -7.48 -14.22
CA ALA A 80 -13.17 -6.10 -14.19
C ALA A 80 -13.41 -5.49 -12.81
N GLY A 81 -12.47 -4.66 -12.33
CA GLY A 81 -12.63 -3.94 -11.07
C GLY A 81 -12.00 -4.59 -9.84
N ILE A 82 -11.67 -5.88 -9.86
CA ILE A 82 -11.04 -6.59 -8.72
C ILE A 82 -9.82 -5.84 -8.16
N ILE A 83 -8.99 -5.25 -9.03
CA ILE A 83 -7.79 -4.54 -8.58
C ILE A 83 -8.12 -3.25 -7.83
N SER A 84 -9.12 -2.51 -8.27
CA SER A 84 -9.56 -1.30 -7.57
C SER A 84 -10.20 -1.64 -6.24
N GLU A 85 -11.09 -2.63 -6.23
CA GLU A 85 -11.74 -3.13 -5.01
C GLU A 85 -10.71 -3.63 -3.98
N LEU A 86 -9.76 -4.46 -4.41
CA LEU A 86 -8.70 -4.97 -3.55
C LEU A 86 -7.80 -3.84 -3.02
N ALA A 87 -7.52 -2.83 -3.84
CA ALA A 87 -6.75 -1.67 -3.41
C ALA A 87 -7.48 -0.86 -2.33
N GLU A 88 -8.78 -0.61 -2.51
CA GLU A 88 -9.63 0.09 -1.55
C GLU A 88 -9.73 -0.67 -0.24
N HIS A 89 -10.04 -1.97 -0.29
CA HIS A 89 -10.17 -2.79 0.90
C HIS A 89 -8.85 -2.86 1.68
N LEU A 90 -7.73 -3.13 1.01
CA LEU A 90 -6.43 -3.16 1.69
C LEU A 90 -6.00 -1.79 2.22
N SER A 91 -6.37 -0.70 1.56
CA SER A 91 -6.11 0.65 2.06
C SER A 91 -6.88 0.93 3.36
N SER A 92 -8.13 0.45 3.47
CA SER A 92 -8.90 0.53 4.71
C SER A 92 -8.23 -0.27 5.83
N LEU A 93 -7.88 -1.53 5.56
CA LEU A 93 -7.27 -2.42 6.56
C LEU A 93 -5.90 -1.94 7.03
N LEU A 94 -5.05 -1.44 6.14
CA LEU A 94 -3.74 -0.89 6.49
C LEU A 94 -3.82 0.52 7.10
N GLY A 95 -4.87 1.28 6.76
CA GLY A 95 -5.12 2.60 7.35
C GLY A 95 -5.56 2.52 8.82
N GLU A 96 -6.26 1.45 9.20
CA GLU A 96 -6.70 1.20 10.58
C GLU A 96 -5.52 0.90 11.52
N GLU A 97 -4.44 0.26 11.04
CA GLU A 97 -3.16 0.14 11.76
C GLU A 97 -2.27 1.40 11.59
N ARG A 98 -2.81 2.56 12.01
CA ARG A 98 -2.07 3.73 12.53
C ARG A 98 -0.71 4.01 11.87
N VAL A 99 -0.73 4.39 10.61
CA VAL A 99 0.39 5.10 10.02
C VAL A 99 0.45 6.47 10.69
N MET A 100 1.29 6.61 11.72
CA MET A 100 1.80 7.93 12.11
C MET A 100 2.66 8.43 10.95
N SER A 101 2.04 9.04 9.96
CA SER A 101 2.70 9.61 8.79
C SER A 101 3.45 10.86 9.25
N ARG A 102 4.77 10.74 9.39
CA ARG A 102 5.63 11.91 9.53
C ARG A 102 5.86 12.52 8.15
N ALA A 103 5.43 13.77 7.98
CA ALA A 103 5.78 14.59 6.82
C ALA A 103 6.94 15.55 7.19
N VAL A 104 7.87 15.75 6.26
CA VAL A 104 8.89 16.80 6.35
C VAL A 104 8.57 17.88 5.33
N VAL A 105 8.45 19.12 5.77
CA VAL A 105 8.19 20.28 4.93
C VAL A 105 9.39 21.23 5.03
N VAL A 106 10.02 21.52 3.89
CA VAL A 106 11.12 22.48 3.81
C VAL A 106 10.61 23.74 3.12
N VAL A 107 10.63 24.85 3.85
CA VAL A 107 10.24 26.16 3.32
C VAL A 107 11.42 27.13 3.40
N PRO A 108 11.69 27.90 2.35
CA PRO A 108 12.68 28.95 2.41
C PRO A 108 12.22 30.06 3.37
N LEU A 109 13.09 30.47 4.28
CA LEU A 109 12.83 31.59 5.18
C LEU A 109 13.37 32.89 4.59
N ARG A 110 12.66 33.99 4.84
CA ARG A 110 13.22 35.33 4.60
C ARG A 110 14.42 35.57 5.52
N ALA A 111 15.41 36.33 5.05
CA ALA A 111 16.58 36.68 5.87
C ALA A 111 16.13 37.33 7.20
N GLY A 112 16.68 36.85 8.32
CA GLY A 112 16.33 37.32 9.67
C GLY A 112 15.06 36.70 10.28
N ALA A 113 14.30 35.88 9.55
CA ALA A 113 13.03 35.32 10.05
C ALA A 113 13.17 34.06 10.92
N ASN A 114 14.40 33.64 11.26
CA ASN A 114 14.66 32.38 11.97
C ASN A 114 13.98 32.34 13.35
N GLU A 115 14.06 33.42 14.11
CA GLU A 115 13.52 33.49 15.48
C GLU A 115 11.98 33.49 15.46
N GLN A 116 11.38 34.21 14.51
CA GLN A 116 9.94 34.22 14.30
C GLN A 116 9.40 32.85 13.84
N ALA A 117 10.14 32.16 12.97
CA ALA A 117 9.79 30.79 12.56
C ALA A 117 9.86 29.81 13.74
N ALA A 118 10.88 29.93 14.60
CA ALA A 118 10.99 29.11 15.81
C ALA A 118 9.83 29.35 16.79
N GLN A 119 9.40 30.60 16.97
CA GLN A 119 8.23 30.95 17.79
C GLN A 119 6.94 30.33 17.24
N LEU A 120 6.73 30.36 15.92
CA LEU A 120 5.57 29.74 15.28
C LEU A 120 5.55 28.22 15.49
N LEU A 121 6.70 27.56 15.34
CA LEU A 121 6.81 26.12 15.60
C LEU A 121 6.51 25.77 17.06
N HIS A 122 6.95 26.62 18.00
CA HIS A 122 6.71 26.42 19.42
C HIS A 122 5.24 26.68 19.82
N ALA A 123 4.60 27.67 19.21
CA ALA A 123 3.19 27.98 19.44
C ALA A 123 2.25 26.87 18.93
N GLY A 124 2.71 26.06 17.97
CA GLY A 124 1.92 25.02 17.36
C GLY A 124 0.96 25.55 16.28
N PRO A 125 0.13 24.67 15.71
CA PRO A 125 -0.81 25.05 14.66
C PRO A 125 -1.89 26.00 15.20
N PRO A 126 -2.32 27.00 14.42
CA PRO A 126 -3.35 27.95 14.83
C PRO A 126 -4.78 27.38 14.77
N PHE A 127 -4.90 26.05 14.65
CA PHE A 127 -6.14 25.28 14.57
C PHE A 127 -5.91 23.93 15.24
N ASP A 128 -6.98 23.24 15.63
CA ASP A 128 -6.89 21.88 16.16
C ASP A 128 -6.62 20.90 15.00
N PRO A 129 -5.47 20.20 14.98
CA PRO A 129 -5.16 19.24 13.92
C PRO A 129 -6.09 18.01 13.89
N GLN A 130 -6.87 17.78 14.94
CA GLN A 130 -7.84 16.67 15.00
C GLN A 130 -9.21 17.02 14.44
N GLU A 131 -9.45 18.30 14.13
CA GLU A 131 -10.73 18.79 13.58
C GLU A 131 -10.68 19.05 12.06
N VAL A 132 -9.59 18.67 11.38
CA VAL A 132 -9.35 18.91 9.93
C VAL A 132 -9.43 17.63 9.11
#